data_AF-A0A7Y4U6K9-F1
#
_entry.id   AF-A0A7Y4U6K9-F1
#
_cell.length_a   1.000
_cell.length_b   1.000
_cell.length_c   1.000
_cell.angle_alpha   90.00
_cell.angle_beta   90.00
_cell.angle_gamma   90.00
#
_symmetry.space_group_name_H-M   'P 1'
#
loop_
_entity.id
_entity.type
_entity.pdbx_description
1 polymer ?
#
loop_
_entity_poly.entity_id
_entity_poly.type
_entity_poly.pdbx_seq_one_letter_code
_entity_poly.pdbx_strand_id
1 'polypeptide(L)'
;MKRTSRATPSTRPAPSPTRGRGAGVAHGDISRIDLNAQFLQARDLIERQGESLFITGKAGTGKSTLLQYLRSTTNKETVVLAPTGVAALNVGGQTIHSFFQFPPTRIDPQAIPQRRDTKLFQKLELLIIDEVSMVRADVMDGIDAALRRYRENSAPFGGVQVVLCGDLFQLPPIVRDADLQLFFNQHYGGPYFFLAHVFAELRPYVLDLTTVYRQRDPAFIEVLNKIRERRLDAELFALLKQRVIPADGQPHEGNFLTLTTTNETAWHTNQARLDQIRAPSLTSSAVITGIFDPSAYPTEAELELKRGAQVMMLKNDPERRWVNGTLGIVSVLNEKKVRVKIA
;
A
#
# COMPACT_ATOMS: atom_id res chain seq x y z
N MET A 1 -5.96 -40.34 -38.51
CA MET A 1 -4.70 -40.25 -37.73
C MET A 1 -4.09 -38.87 -37.91
N LYS A 2 -4.34 -37.92 -37.00
CA LYS A 2 -3.58 -36.66 -36.89
C LYS A 2 -3.30 -36.44 -35.41
N ARG A 3 -2.03 -36.56 -35.03
CA ARG A 3 -1.52 -36.33 -33.68
C ARG A 3 -1.53 -34.83 -33.40
N THR A 4 -2.26 -34.42 -32.38
CA THR A 4 -2.18 -33.08 -31.80
C THR A 4 -1.04 -33.06 -30.77
N SER A 5 -0.04 -32.20 -30.99
CA SER A 5 1.07 -31.96 -30.08
C SER A 5 0.58 -31.18 -28.85
N ARG A 6 0.70 -31.78 -27.67
CA ARG A 6 0.53 -31.09 -26.39
C ARG A 6 1.74 -30.15 -26.16
N ALA A 7 1.48 -28.85 -26.08
CA ALA A 7 2.45 -27.87 -25.62
C ALA A 7 2.71 -28.06 -24.11
N THR A 8 3.98 -28.15 -23.74
CA THR A 8 4.47 -28.17 -22.36
C THR A 8 4.34 -26.78 -21.72
N PRO A 9 4.00 -26.66 -20.42
CA PRO A 9 3.97 -25.36 -19.77
C PRO A 9 5.40 -24.88 -19.49
N SER A 10 5.75 -23.69 -19.99
CA SER A 10 7.04 -23.06 -19.72
C SER A 10 7.16 -22.73 -18.23
N THR A 11 8.21 -23.24 -17.60
CA THR A 11 8.56 -22.96 -16.22
C THR A 11 9.09 -21.51 -16.11
N ARG A 12 8.44 -20.70 -15.26
CA ARG A 12 8.91 -19.34 -14.95
C ARG A 12 10.24 -19.42 -14.19
N PRO A 13 11.24 -18.59 -14.52
CA PRO A 13 12.42 -18.44 -13.67
C PRO A 13 12.03 -17.81 -12.33
N ALA A 14 12.69 -18.24 -11.26
CA ALA A 14 12.47 -17.74 -9.91
C ALA A 14 12.92 -16.27 -9.76
N PRO A 15 12.24 -15.46 -8.93
CA PRO A 15 12.66 -14.10 -8.65
C PRO A 15 13.98 -14.07 -7.88
N SER A 16 14.89 -13.20 -8.30
CA SER A 16 16.19 -12.99 -7.68
C SER A 16 16.07 -12.09 -6.44
N PRO A 17 16.77 -12.40 -5.33
CA PRO A 17 16.92 -11.46 -4.23
C PRO A 17 17.66 -10.22 -4.75
N THR A 18 17.09 -9.04 -4.48
CA THR A 18 17.77 -7.79 -4.76
C THR A 18 18.92 -7.66 -3.77
N ARG A 19 20.12 -8.06 -4.22
CA ARG A 19 21.35 -7.72 -3.50
C ARG A 19 21.38 -6.20 -3.33
N GLY A 20 21.47 -5.74 -2.09
CA GLY A 20 21.77 -4.35 -1.75
C GLY A 20 23.17 -3.97 -2.21
N ARG A 21 23.38 -3.82 -3.53
CA ARG A 21 24.48 -3.07 -4.13
C ARG A 21 24.01 -2.47 -5.46
N GLY A 22 23.65 -1.20 -5.40
CA GLY A 22 23.71 -0.23 -6.50
C GLY A 22 23.11 -0.65 -7.84
N ALA A 23 21.79 -0.49 -8.00
CA ALA A 23 21.18 -0.26 -9.31
C ALA A 23 19.99 0.70 -9.14
N GLY A 24 20.26 1.97 -9.47
CA GLY A 24 19.36 3.14 -9.56
C GLY A 24 17.86 2.94 -9.37
N VAL A 25 17.41 2.84 -8.12
CA VAL A 25 16.11 3.38 -7.71
C VAL A 25 16.45 4.68 -6.98
N ALA A 26 15.76 5.77 -7.30
CA ALA A 26 15.94 7.05 -6.62
C ALA A 26 15.58 6.90 -5.14
N HIS A 27 16.56 6.52 -4.33
CA HIS A 27 16.47 6.49 -2.89
C HIS A 27 16.31 7.94 -2.43
N GLY A 28 15.17 8.25 -1.82
CA GLY A 28 15.01 9.53 -1.15
C GLY A 28 16.16 9.71 -0.18
N ASP A 29 16.86 10.84 -0.28
CA ASP A 29 18.04 11.16 0.51
C ASP A 29 17.77 10.97 2.03
N ILE A 30 18.31 9.88 2.58
CA ILE A 30 18.14 9.41 3.96
C ILE A 30 18.80 10.37 4.96
N SER A 31 19.74 11.20 4.49
CA SER A 31 20.54 12.13 5.29
C SER A 31 19.73 13.24 5.98
N ARG A 32 18.43 13.39 5.66
CA ARG A 32 17.55 14.44 6.20
C ARG A 32 16.28 13.91 6.88
N ILE A 33 16.19 12.61 7.19
CA ILE A 33 15.09 12.09 8.01
C ILE A 33 15.30 12.57 9.44
N ASP A 34 14.29 13.24 10.01
CA ASP A 34 14.28 13.57 11.44
C ASP A 34 14.08 12.28 12.23
N LEU A 35 15.19 11.70 12.69
CA LEU A 35 15.20 10.44 13.45
C LEU A 35 14.77 10.73 14.89
N ASN A 36 13.46 10.64 15.13
CA ASN A 36 12.94 10.74 16.47
C ASN A 36 13.28 9.48 17.31
N ALA A 37 13.04 9.56 18.62
CA ALA A 37 13.30 8.47 19.55
C ALA A 37 12.57 7.16 19.17
N GLN A 38 11.36 7.24 18.62
CA GLN A 38 10.57 6.07 18.22
C GLN A 38 11.16 5.37 16.97
N PHE A 39 11.75 6.13 16.03
CA PHE A 39 12.41 5.58 14.85
C PHE A 39 13.69 4.84 15.24
N LEU A 40 14.47 5.42 16.15
CA LEU A 40 15.66 4.78 16.70
C LEU A 40 15.30 3.53 17.52
N GLN A 41 14.23 3.60 18.32
CA GLN A 41 13.71 2.45 19.05
C GLN A 41 13.29 1.32 18.10
N ALA A 42 12.54 1.61 17.04
CA ALA A 42 12.13 0.62 16.05
C ALA A 42 13.35 -0.09 15.43
N ARG A 43 14.36 0.68 15.05
CA ARG A 43 15.61 0.13 14.50
C ARG A 43 16.35 -0.74 15.51
N ASP A 44 16.47 -0.30 16.74
CA ASP A 44 17.19 -1.05 17.77
C ASP A 44 16.46 -2.36 18.14
N LEU A 45 15.12 -2.34 18.20
CA LEU A 45 14.31 -3.56 18.36
C LEU A 45 14.55 -4.54 17.20
N ILE A 46 14.55 -4.03 15.95
CA ILE A 46 14.70 -4.87 14.76
C ILE A 46 16.13 -5.41 14.63
N GLU A 47 17.14 -4.55 14.70
CA GLU A 47 18.54 -4.89 14.37
C GLU A 47 19.28 -5.54 15.54
N ARG A 48 19.06 -5.07 16.77
CA ARG A 48 19.84 -5.52 17.94
C ARG A 48 19.12 -6.59 18.73
N GLN A 49 17.81 -6.44 18.92
CA GLN A 49 17.03 -7.36 19.75
C GLN A 49 16.39 -8.49 18.94
N GLY A 50 16.26 -8.32 17.61
CA GLY A 50 15.66 -9.34 16.73
C GLY A 50 14.14 -9.45 16.87
N GLU A 51 13.49 -8.44 17.45
CA GLU A 51 12.05 -8.46 17.74
C GLU A 51 11.20 -8.29 16.48
N SER A 52 10.08 -9.00 16.40
CA SER A 52 9.06 -8.71 15.40
C SER A 52 8.16 -7.56 15.89
N LEU A 53 7.78 -6.65 15.00
CA LEU A 53 7.06 -5.42 15.38
C LEU A 53 5.70 -5.31 14.69
N PHE A 54 4.75 -4.70 15.39
CA PHE A 54 3.60 -4.05 14.80
C PHE A 54 3.72 -2.53 15.00
N ILE A 55 4.07 -1.84 13.92
CA ILE A 55 4.19 -0.39 13.87
C ILE A 55 2.84 0.19 13.48
N THR A 56 2.23 0.91 14.41
CA THR A 56 0.97 1.62 14.18
C THR A 56 1.12 3.10 14.46
N GLY A 57 0.03 3.84 14.29
CA GLY A 57 -0.02 5.27 14.55
C GLY A 57 -0.99 5.97 13.61
N LYS A 58 -1.34 7.19 13.98
CA LYS A 58 -2.29 8.03 13.26
C LYS A 58 -1.84 8.36 11.83
N ALA A 59 -2.75 8.89 11.02
CA ALA A 59 -2.38 9.40 9.71
C ALA A 59 -1.31 10.51 9.85
N GLY A 60 -0.26 10.46 9.03
CA GLY A 60 0.77 11.49 9.05
C GLY A 60 1.88 11.32 10.09
N THR A 61 1.98 10.16 10.77
CA THR A 61 3.03 9.90 11.78
C THR A 61 4.36 9.38 11.21
N GLY A 62 4.51 9.34 9.88
CA GLY A 62 5.77 8.95 9.24
C GLY A 62 5.99 7.44 9.08
N LYS A 63 4.96 6.60 9.22
CA LYS A 63 5.03 5.13 9.02
C LYS A 63 5.80 4.69 7.76
N SER A 64 5.40 5.15 6.58
CA SER A 64 6.08 4.79 5.33
C SER A 64 7.53 5.31 5.26
N THR A 65 7.81 6.46 5.87
CA THR A 65 9.18 6.99 6.00
C THR A 65 10.03 6.12 6.90
N LEU A 66 9.48 5.61 8.01
CA LEU A 66 10.16 4.65 8.89
C LEU A 66 10.47 3.35 8.15
N LEU A 67 9.53 2.80 7.37
CA LEU A 67 9.80 1.59 6.58
C LEU A 67 10.90 1.80 5.54
N GLN A 68 10.91 2.94 4.86
CA GLN A 68 11.98 3.30 3.92
C GLN A 68 13.33 3.42 4.61
N TYR A 69 13.35 4.07 5.78
CA TYR A 69 14.54 4.16 6.63
C TYR A 69 15.06 2.77 7.00
N LEU A 70 14.22 1.92 7.61
CA LEU A 70 14.58 0.57 8.03
C LEU A 70 15.12 -0.28 6.86
N ARG A 71 14.43 -0.26 5.72
CA ARG A 71 14.87 -0.97 4.51
C ARG A 71 16.24 -0.51 4.01
N SER A 72 16.54 0.79 4.14
CA SER A 72 17.79 1.36 3.67
C SER A 72 18.97 1.15 4.62
N THR A 73 18.70 0.89 5.91
CA THR A 73 19.72 0.75 6.94
C THR A 73 19.96 -0.66 7.43
N THR A 74 19.00 -1.57 7.20
CA THR A 74 19.13 -2.98 7.59
C THR A 74 20.12 -3.70 6.70
N ASN A 75 20.90 -4.62 7.28
CA ASN A 75 21.76 -5.54 6.53
C ASN A 75 21.05 -6.88 6.25
N LYS A 76 19.81 -7.05 6.73
CA LYS A 76 19.04 -8.28 6.60
C LYS A 76 18.52 -8.45 5.17
N GLU A 77 18.53 -9.67 4.67
CA GLU A 77 17.85 -10.03 3.43
C GLU A 77 16.34 -9.81 3.61
N THR A 78 15.85 -8.72 3.04
CA THR A 78 14.53 -8.16 3.35
C THR A 78 13.59 -8.22 2.15
N VAL A 79 12.34 -8.62 2.39
CA VAL A 79 11.24 -8.50 1.42
C VAL A 79 10.19 -7.55 1.97
N VAL A 80 9.72 -6.63 1.14
CA VAL A 80 8.63 -5.69 1.46
C VAL A 80 7.41 -6.03 0.64
N LEU A 81 6.30 -6.29 1.33
CA LEU A 81 5.02 -6.64 0.73
C LEU A 81 3.93 -5.64 1.12
N ALA A 82 2.86 -5.64 0.33
CA ALA A 82 1.62 -4.91 0.64
C ALA A 82 0.39 -5.68 0.11
N PRO A 83 -0.82 -5.41 0.61
CA PRO A 83 -2.03 -6.09 0.17
C PRO A 83 -2.49 -5.67 -1.23
N THR A 84 -2.24 -4.42 -1.65
CA THR A 84 -2.69 -3.88 -2.94
C THR A 84 -1.53 -3.49 -3.85
N GLY A 85 -1.77 -3.47 -5.17
CA GLY A 85 -0.75 -3.10 -6.16
C GLY A 85 -0.21 -1.68 -5.97
N VAL A 86 -1.09 -0.72 -5.70
CA VAL A 86 -0.72 0.69 -5.46
C VAL A 86 0.13 0.81 -4.18
N ALA A 87 -0.25 0.15 -3.10
CA ALA A 87 0.55 0.14 -1.86
C ALA A 87 1.92 -0.51 -2.09
N ALA A 88 1.97 -1.63 -2.80
CA ALA A 88 3.22 -2.31 -3.14
C ALA A 88 4.15 -1.41 -3.98
N LEU A 89 3.61 -0.68 -4.95
CA LEU A 89 4.37 0.29 -5.74
C LEU A 89 4.94 1.42 -4.86
N ASN A 90 4.15 1.96 -3.94
CA ASN A 90 4.56 3.05 -3.06
C ASN A 90 5.73 2.69 -2.13
N VAL A 91 5.79 1.43 -1.68
CA VAL A 91 6.89 0.93 -0.85
C VAL A 91 8.03 0.30 -1.65
N GLY A 92 7.93 0.30 -3.00
CA GLY A 92 8.90 -0.36 -3.89
C GLY A 92 9.02 -1.85 -3.60
N GLY A 93 7.89 -2.50 -3.30
CA GLY A 93 7.75 -3.92 -2.96
C GLY A 93 6.85 -4.66 -3.94
N GLN A 94 6.26 -5.76 -3.47
CA GLN A 94 5.38 -6.63 -4.26
C GLN A 94 4.06 -6.90 -3.50
N THR A 95 2.99 -7.28 -4.20
CA THR A 95 1.77 -7.71 -3.50
C THR A 95 1.97 -9.07 -2.80
N ILE A 96 1.35 -9.26 -1.63
CA ILE A 96 1.38 -10.54 -0.90
C ILE A 96 0.99 -11.71 -1.80
N HIS A 97 -0.14 -11.55 -2.53
CA HIS A 97 -0.66 -12.58 -3.41
C HIS A 97 0.33 -12.97 -4.52
N SER A 98 1.00 -12.00 -5.14
CA SER A 98 1.95 -12.32 -6.21
C SER A 98 3.27 -12.89 -5.69
N PHE A 99 3.75 -12.45 -4.51
CA PHE A 99 4.98 -12.97 -3.91
C PHE A 99 4.82 -14.43 -3.48
N PHE A 100 3.73 -14.75 -2.77
CA PHE A 100 3.42 -16.10 -2.29
C PHE A 100 2.65 -16.96 -3.29
N GLN A 101 2.18 -16.40 -4.42
CA GLN A 101 1.31 -17.08 -5.40
C GLN A 101 -0.01 -17.56 -4.78
N PHE A 102 -0.56 -16.75 -3.87
CA PHE A 102 -1.85 -17.03 -3.28
C PHE A 102 -2.99 -16.70 -4.25
N PRO A 103 -4.04 -17.55 -4.32
CA PRO A 103 -5.22 -17.21 -5.09
C PRO A 103 -5.93 -15.98 -4.50
N PRO A 104 -6.77 -15.28 -5.28
CA PRO A 104 -7.57 -14.16 -4.78
C PRO A 104 -8.80 -14.61 -3.96
N THR A 105 -8.84 -15.87 -3.54
CA THR A 105 -9.92 -16.49 -2.76
C THR A 105 -9.50 -16.64 -1.30
N ARG A 106 -10.30 -17.37 -0.51
CA ARG A 106 -9.89 -17.84 0.82
C ARG A 106 -8.57 -18.62 0.72
N ILE A 107 -7.67 -18.35 1.65
CA ILE A 107 -6.41 -19.09 1.80
C ILE A 107 -6.60 -20.19 2.83
N ASP A 108 -6.32 -21.43 2.43
CA ASP A 108 -6.26 -22.57 3.34
C ASP A 108 -4.78 -22.86 3.64
N PRO A 109 -4.32 -22.67 4.90
CA PRO A 109 -2.95 -22.97 5.31
C PRO A 109 -2.50 -24.42 5.03
N GLN A 110 -3.43 -25.36 4.91
CA GLN A 110 -3.12 -26.76 4.57
C GLN A 110 -2.95 -26.98 3.06
N ALA A 111 -3.50 -26.09 2.24
CA ALA A 111 -3.48 -26.18 0.78
C ALA A 111 -2.34 -25.35 0.15
N ILE A 112 -1.38 -24.86 0.94
CA ILE A 112 -0.27 -24.06 0.41
C ILE A 112 0.57 -24.90 -0.57
N PRO A 113 0.71 -24.45 -1.84
CA PRO A 113 1.39 -25.23 -2.86
C PRO A 113 2.88 -25.36 -2.57
N GLN A 114 3.46 -26.52 -2.91
CA GLN A 114 4.91 -26.67 -2.93
C GLN A 114 5.54 -25.79 -4.00
N ARG A 115 6.68 -25.18 -3.64
CA ARG A 115 7.55 -24.47 -4.58
C ARG A 115 8.78 -25.30 -4.88
N ARG A 116 9.16 -25.35 -6.17
CA ARG A 116 10.39 -26.03 -6.61
C ARG A 116 11.66 -25.27 -6.25
N ASP A 117 11.58 -23.93 -6.21
CA ASP A 117 12.69 -23.08 -5.79
C ASP A 117 12.30 -22.30 -4.54
N THR A 118 12.88 -22.69 -3.41
CA THR A 118 12.69 -22.07 -2.10
C THR A 118 13.91 -21.24 -1.67
N LYS A 119 14.95 -21.12 -2.52
CA LYS A 119 16.22 -20.47 -2.14
C LYS A 119 16.04 -19.03 -1.64
N LEU A 120 15.10 -18.29 -2.22
CA LEU A 120 14.74 -16.94 -1.77
C LEU A 120 14.21 -16.97 -0.34
N PHE A 121 13.25 -17.86 -0.05
CA PHE A 121 12.62 -17.97 1.26
C PHE A 121 13.59 -18.48 2.33
N GLN A 122 14.54 -19.34 1.96
CA GLN A 122 15.59 -19.83 2.85
C GLN A 122 16.55 -18.72 3.28
N LYS A 123 16.76 -17.70 2.44
CA LYS A 123 17.62 -16.55 2.75
C LYS A 123 16.88 -15.39 3.42
N LEU A 124 15.55 -15.37 3.36
CA LEU A 124 14.75 -14.27 3.89
C LEU A 124 14.96 -14.11 5.40
N GLU A 125 15.39 -12.95 5.87
CA GLU A 125 15.59 -12.70 7.31
C GLU A 125 14.51 -11.79 7.87
N LEU A 126 14.04 -10.83 7.06
CA LEU A 126 13.05 -9.83 7.46
C LEU A 126 11.92 -9.73 6.43
N LEU A 127 10.68 -9.88 6.89
CA LEU A 127 9.47 -9.64 6.12
C LEU A 127 8.77 -8.37 6.61
N ILE A 128 8.66 -7.37 5.75
CA ILE A 128 7.91 -6.14 6.03
C ILE A 128 6.57 -6.21 5.29
N ILE A 129 5.46 -5.95 5.98
CA ILE A 129 4.12 -5.84 5.39
C ILE A 129 3.57 -4.44 5.68
N ASP A 130 3.47 -3.59 4.65
CA ASP A 130 2.80 -2.29 4.76
C ASP A 130 1.29 -2.42 4.52
N GLU A 131 0.52 -1.45 5.03
CA GLU A 131 -0.95 -1.44 5.03
C GLU A 131 -1.57 -2.74 5.58
N VAL A 132 -0.99 -3.29 6.65
CA VAL A 132 -1.41 -4.57 7.26
C VAL A 132 -2.88 -4.55 7.72
N SER A 133 -3.47 -3.38 7.97
CA SER A 133 -4.88 -3.24 8.37
C SER A 133 -5.85 -3.77 7.32
N MET A 134 -5.45 -3.83 6.04
CA MET A 134 -6.25 -4.40 4.95
C MET A 134 -6.04 -5.92 4.79
N VAL A 135 -5.09 -6.52 5.50
CA VAL A 135 -4.76 -7.94 5.38
C VAL A 135 -5.76 -8.76 6.18
N ARG A 136 -6.24 -9.85 5.57
CA ARG A 136 -7.15 -10.79 6.23
C ARG A 136 -6.39 -11.78 7.12
N ALA A 137 -7.08 -12.32 8.12
CA ALA A 137 -6.53 -13.33 9.02
C ALA A 137 -6.03 -14.59 8.27
N ASP A 138 -6.82 -15.09 7.31
CA ASP A 138 -6.46 -16.26 6.49
C ASP A 138 -5.21 -16.05 5.65
N VAL A 139 -5.04 -14.83 5.12
CA VAL A 139 -3.84 -14.46 4.36
C VAL A 139 -2.61 -14.49 5.28
N MET A 140 -2.74 -13.99 6.51
CA MET A 140 -1.62 -13.99 7.46
C MET A 140 -1.21 -15.40 7.89
N ASP A 141 -2.16 -16.27 8.23
CA ASP A 141 -1.86 -17.68 8.53
C ASP A 141 -1.38 -18.44 7.28
N GLY A 142 -1.83 -18.04 6.09
CA GLY A 142 -1.28 -18.50 4.83
C GLY A 142 0.20 -18.15 4.66
N ILE A 143 0.60 -16.91 4.98
CA ILE A 143 2.01 -16.47 4.97
C ILE A 143 2.82 -17.32 5.94
N ASP A 144 2.33 -17.50 7.18
CA ASP A 144 2.98 -18.33 8.20
C ASP A 144 3.20 -19.76 7.70
N ALA A 145 2.14 -20.44 7.25
CA ALA A 145 2.21 -21.81 6.75
C ALA A 145 3.15 -21.94 5.54
N ALA A 146 3.13 -20.96 4.62
CA ALA A 146 4.03 -20.92 3.48
C ALA A 146 5.49 -20.82 3.92
N LEU A 147 5.82 -19.91 4.84
CA LEU A 147 7.20 -19.75 5.31
C LEU A 147 7.67 -20.95 6.13
N ARG A 148 6.83 -21.49 7.03
CA ARG A 148 7.15 -22.73 7.77
C ARG A 148 7.49 -23.88 6.81
N ARG A 149 6.68 -24.04 5.76
CA ARG A 149 6.88 -25.07 4.74
C ARG A 149 8.11 -24.83 3.87
N TYR A 150 8.32 -23.62 3.37
CA TYR A 150 9.41 -23.31 2.42
C TYR A 150 10.78 -23.24 3.10
N ARG A 151 10.81 -22.93 4.40
CA ARG A 151 12.02 -22.89 5.22
C ARG A 151 12.28 -24.17 6.00
N GLU A 152 11.31 -25.09 6.04
CA GLU A 152 11.36 -26.33 6.84
C GLU A 152 11.61 -26.03 8.32
N ASN A 153 10.99 -24.96 8.83
CA ASN A 153 11.12 -24.49 10.20
C ASN A 153 9.71 -24.32 10.80
N SER A 154 9.44 -24.98 11.93
CA SER A 154 8.14 -24.95 12.59
C SER A 154 7.89 -23.67 13.40
N ALA A 155 8.90 -22.84 13.63
CA ALA A 155 8.74 -21.56 14.33
C ALA A 155 7.79 -20.63 13.55
N PRO A 156 7.09 -19.68 14.23
CA PRO A 156 6.25 -18.70 13.56
C PRO A 156 6.97 -18.03 12.39
N PHE A 157 6.28 -17.92 11.26
CA PHE A 157 6.77 -17.42 9.98
C PHE A 157 8.05 -18.13 9.50
N GLY A 158 8.26 -19.40 9.86
CA GLY A 158 9.48 -20.15 9.55
C GLY A 158 10.74 -19.55 10.19
N GLY A 159 10.59 -18.81 11.29
CA GLY A 159 11.66 -18.08 11.97
C GLY A 159 12.07 -16.77 11.29
N VAL A 160 11.29 -16.28 10.31
CA VAL A 160 11.50 -14.96 9.71
C VAL A 160 11.01 -13.88 10.66
N GLN A 161 11.82 -12.83 10.85
CA GLN A 161 11.39 -11.65 11.62
C GLN A 161 10.34 -10.88 10.82
N VAL A 162 9.25 -10.46 11.46
CA VAL A 162 8.13 -9.79 10.79
C VAL A 162 7.96 -8.37 11.31
N VAL A 163 7.84 -7.41 10.40
CA VAL A 163 7.46 -6.02 10.70
C VAL A 163 6.16 -5.72 9.97
N LEU A 164 5.10 -5.55 10.75
CA LEU A 164 3.78 -5.19 10.27
C LEU A 164 3.60 -3.68 10.44
N CYS A 165 3.11 -3.00 9.41
CA CYS A 165 2.89 -1.56 9.44
C CYS A 165 1.49 -1.24 8.95
N GLY A 166 0.75 -0.43 9.69
CA GLY A 166 -0.58 0.00 9.28
C GLY A 166 -1.35 0.75 10.36
N ASP A 167 -2.54 1.21 9.99
CA ASP A 167 -3.42 1.96 10.88
C ASP A 167 -4.77 1.24 11.01
N LEU A 168 -5.05 0.69 12.20
CA LEU A 168 -6.26 -0.10 12.46
C LEU A 168 -7.56 0.69 12.27
N PHE A 169 -7.49 2.03 12.26
CA PHE A 169 -8.64 2.91 12.12
C PHE A 169 -8.83 3.47 10.70
N GLN A 170 -7.99 3.06 9.74
CA GLN A 170 -8.16 3.44 8.33
C GLN A 170 -9.07 2.46 7.60
N LEU A 171 -8.50 1.56 6.80
CA LEU A 171 -9.25 0.65 5.95
C LEU A 171 -9.09 -0.79 6.48
N PRO A 172 -10.20 -1.45 6.85
CA PRO A 172 -10.21 -2.85 7.25
C PRO A 172 -10.10 -3.77 6.01
N PRO A 173 -9.88 -5.08 6.19
CA PRO A 173 -10.05 -6.02 5.09
C PRO A 173 -11.48 -5.99 4.56
N ILE A 174 -11.63 -6.12 3.24
CA ILE A 174 -12.94 -6.19 2.60
C ILE A 174 -13.36 -7.65 2.44
N VAL A 175 -14.50 -8.00 3.04
CA VAL A 175 -15.17 -9.31 2.87
C VAL A 175 -16.60 -9.04 2.43
N ARG A 176 -16.91 -9.30 1.16
CA ARG A 176 -18.24 -9.01 0.57
C ARG A 176 -19.19 -10.21 0.60
N ASP A 177 -18.62 -11.40 0.63
CA ASP A 177 -19.37 -12.66 0.59
C ASP A 177 -19.84 -13.04 2.00
N ALA A 178 -21.14 -13.31 2.16
CA ALA A 178 -21.75 -13.57 3.46
C ALA A 178 -21.27 -14.88 4.09
N ASP A 179 -21.07 -15.93 3.27
CA ASP A 179 -20.57 -17.22 3.73
C ASP A 179 -19.11 -17.09 4.20
N LEU A 180 -18.31 -16.30 3.47
CA LEU A 180 -16.94 -16.00 3.86
C LEU A 180 -16.87 -15.15 5.14
N GLN A 181 -17.80 -14.21 5.32
CA GLN A 181 -17.91 -13.44 6.57
C GLN A 181 -18.26 -14.35 7.75
N LEU A 182 -19.21 -15.28 7.56
CA LEU A 182 -19.57 -16.27 8.58
C LEU A 182 -18.37 -17.15 8.94
N PHE A 183 -17.64 -17.61 7.94
CA PHE A 183 -16.40 -18.36 8.13
C PHE A 183 -15.39 -17.59 8.99
N PHE A 184 -15.10 -16.32 8.67
CA PHE A 184 -14.15 -15.52 9.47
C PHE A 184 -14.62 -15.33 10.90
N ASN A 185 -15.91 -15.08 11.11
CA ASN A 185 -16.47 -14.91 12.45
C ASN A 185 -16.35 -16.22 13.28
N GLN A 186 -16.60 -17.38 12.68
CA GLN A 186 -16.56 -18.67 13.37
C GLN A 186 -15.14 -19.18 13.63
N HIS A 187 -14.22 -19.00 12.68
CA HIS A 187 -12.88 -19.59 12.77
C HIS A 187 -11.84 -18.64 13.40
N TYR A 188 -11.99 -17.33 13.20
CA TYR A 188 -11.01 -16.33 13.67
C TYR A 188 -11.61 -15.32 14.66
N GLY A 189 -12.94 -15.21 14.76
CA GLY A 189 -13.60 -14.11 15.48
C GLY A 189 -13.71 -12.82 14.65
N GLY A 190 -13.41 -12.88 13.35
CA GLY A 190 -13.45 -11.74 12.42
C GLY A 190 -12.33 -11.81 11.36
N PRO A 191 -12.37 -10.94 10.34
CA PRO A 191 -11.46 -11.03 9.21
C PRO A 191 -10.09 -10.39 9.45
N TYR A 192 -9.85 -9.73 10.58
CA TYR A 192 -8.68 -8.86 10.79
C TYR A 192 -7.37 -9.65 10.97
N PHE A 193 -6.27 -9.17 10.40
CA PHE A 193 -4.97 -9.86 10.48
C PHE A 193 -4.58 -10.24 11.92
N PHE A 194 -4.80 -9.39 12.91
CA PHE A 194 -4.41 -9.63 14.31
C PHE A 194 -5.18 -10.77 14.98
N LEU A 195 -6.22 -11.31 14.33
CA LEU A 195 -6.95 -12.50 14.76
C LEU A 195 -6.36 -13.81 14.19
N ALA A 196 -5.34 -13.72 13.32
CA ALA A 196 -4.65 -14.89 12.78
C ALA A 196 -4.01 -15.71 13.91
N HIS A 197 -4.07 -17.04 13.78
CA HIS A 197 -3.65 -17.95 14.85
C HIS A 197 -2.15 -17.85 15.15
N VAL A 198 -1.31 -17.53 14.16
CA VAL A 198 0.14 -17.35 14.33
C VAL A 198 0.51 -16.32 15.42
N PHE A 199 -0.35 -15.32 15.68
CA PHE A 199 -0.05 -14.29 16.67
C PHE A 199 -0.22 -14.75 18.13
N ALA A 200 -0.84 -15.92 18.37
CA ALA A 200 -0.80 -16.56 19.68
C ALA A 200 0.64 -16.94 20.09
N GLU A 201 1.47 -17.29 19.08
CA GLU A 201 2.88 -17.69 19.24
C GLU A 201 3.85 -16.49 19.07
N LEU A 202 3.77 -15.70 17.99
CA LEU A 202 4.77 -14.67 17.68
C LEU A 202 4.73 -13.45 18.62
N ARG A 203 3.53 -12.98 19.00
CA ARG A 203 3.30 -11.78 19.84
C ARG A 203 4.23 -10.59 19.52
N PRO A 204 4.06 -9.91 18.36
CA PRO A 204 4.94 -8.81 17.96
C PRO A 204 4.88 -7.62 18.94
N TYR A 205 6.01 -6.94 19.12
CA TYR A 205 6.10 -5.71 19.90
C TYR A 205 5.29 -4.60 19.22
N VAL A 206 4.34 -4.01 19.94
CA VAL A 206 3.51 -2.92 19.41
C VAL A 206 4.21 -1.58 19.63
N LEU A 207 4.53 -0.90 18.53
CA LEU A 207 5.10 0.45 18.54
C LEU A 207 4.07 1.43 17.96
N ASP A 208 3.46 2.24 18.82
CA ASP A 208 2.51 3.28 18.42
C ASP A 208 3.22 4.62 18.18
N LEU A 209 3.28 5.07 16.93
CA LEU A 209 3.87 6.35 16.56
C LEU A 209 2.91 7.49 16.90
N THR A 210 3.34 8.39 17.79
CA THR A 210 2.49 9.44 18.37
C THR A 210 2.69 10.81 17.72
N THR A 211 3.87 11.05 17.13
CA THR A 211 4.20 12.37 16.56
C THR A 211 3.58 12.53 15.18
N VAL A 212 2.70 13.52 15.01
CA VAL A 212 2.06 13.85 13.74
C VAL A 212 2.89 14.92 13.01
N TYR A 213 3.35 14.60 11.80
CA TYR A 213 4.18 15.50 10.98
C TYR A 213 3.39 16.19 9.86
N ARG A 214 2.33 15.54 9.37
CA ARG A 214 1.58 16.01 8.18
C ARG A 214 0.69 17.21 8.49
N GLN A 215 0.02 17.21 9.63
CA GLN A 215 -0.87 18.28 10.06
C GLN A 215 -0.18 19.15 11.11
N ARG A 216 -0.28 20.48 10.96
CA ARG A 216 0.24 21.46 11.94
C ARG A 216 -0.84 22.15 12.76
N ASP A 217 -2.08 22.15 12.26
CA ASP A 217 -3.23 22.80 12.91
C ASP A 217 -3.77 21.92 14.06
N PRO A 218 -3.67 22.36 15.32
CA PRO A 218 -4.16 21.60 16.47
C PRO A 218 -5.66 21.31 16.41
N ALA A 219 -6.47 22.26 15.93
CA ALA A 219 -7.92 22.09 15.83
C ALA A 219 -8.27 21.00 14.80
N PHE A 220 -7.57 20.98 13.66
CA PHE A 220 -7.76 19.94 12.65
C PHE A 220 -7.28 18.56 13.15
N ILE A 221 -6.16 18.50 13.87
CA ILE A 221 -5.68 17.26 14.50
C ILE A 221 -6.72 16.72 15.48
N GLU A 222 -7.33 17.59 16.29
CA GLU A 222 -8.38 17.22 17.23
C GLU A 222 -9.62 16.65 16.52
N VAL A 223 -10.09 17.30 15.45
CA VAL A 223 -11.19 16.80 14.61
C VAL A 223 -10.91 15.39 14.09
N LEU A 224 -9.73 15.16 13.52
CA LEU A 224 -9.34 13.83 13.01
C LEU A 224 -9.31 12.78 14.13
N ASN A 225 -8.82 13.14 15.31
CA ASN A 225 -8.79 12.25 16.47
C ASN A 225 -10.19 11.91 16.99
N LYS A 226 -11.09 12.90 17.10
CA LYS A 226 -12.48 12.69 17.50
C LYS A 226 -13.18 11.73 16.53
N ILE A 227 -13.00 11.91 15.21
CA ILE A 227 -13.55 11.01 14.19
C ILE A 227 -12.97 9.59 14.33
N ARG A 228 -11.64 9.47 14.42
CA ARG A 228 -10.92 8.19 14.57
C ARG A 228 -11.45 7.38 15.75
N GLU A 229 -11.68 8.04 16.88
CA GLU A 229 -12.08 7.41 18.14
C GLU A 229 -13.60 7.31 18.31
N ARG A 230 -14.38 7.65 17.26
CA ARG A 230 -15.85 7.67 17.27
C ARG A 230 -16.44 8.59 18.35
N ARG A 231 -15.72 9.63 18.74
CA ARG A 231 -16.18 10.68 19.67
C ARG A 231 -16.87 11.79 18.90
N LEU A 232 -18.10 11.52 18.44
CA LEU A 232 -18.87 12.41 17.59
C LEU A 232 -19.83 13.28 18.42
N ASP A 233 -19.31 14.38 18.98
CA ASP A 233 -20.08 15.32 19.81
C ASP A 233 -20.75 16.45 19.00
N ALA A 234 -21.68 17.16 19.63
CA ALA A 234 -22.44 18.23 18.99
C ALA A 234 -21.53 19.38 18.50
N GLU A 235 -20.43 19.63 19.19
CA GLU A 235 -19.43 20.64 18.82
C GLU A 235 -18.72 20.26 17.52
N LEU A 236 -18.26 19.01 17.40
CA LEU A 236 -17.66 18.47 16.17
C LEU A 236 -18.64 18.56 15.01
N PHE A 237 -19.90 18.16 15.21
CA PHE A 237 -20.92 18.28 14.17
C PHE A 237 -21.17 19.72 13.75
N ALA A 238 -21.23 20.66 14.69
CA ALA A 238 -21.37 22.08 14.39
C ALA A 238 -20.18 22.60 13.55
N LEU A 239 -18.96 22.22 13.94
CA LEU A 239 -17.74 22.59 13.21
C LEU A 239 -17.71 22.01 11.79
N LEU A 240 -18.08 20.73 11.61
CA LEU A 240 -18.14 20.11 10.28
C LEU A 240 -19.24 20.72 9.40
N LYS A 241 -20.41 21.04 9.99
CA LYS A 241 -21.51 21.70 9.27
C LYS A 241 -21.12 23.05 8.69
N GLN A 242 -20.23 23.80 9.34
CA GLN A 242 -19.71 25.07 8.81
C GLN A 242 -18.93 24.91 7.48
N ARG A 243 -18.50 23.68 7.15
CA ARG A 243 -17.78 23.37 5.90
C ARG A 243 -18.69 22.82 4.80
N VAL A 244 -19.98 22.63 5.08
CA VAL A 244 -20.96 22.14 4.10
C VAL A 244 -21.43 23.31 3.26
N ILE A 245 -21.16 23.25 1.96
CA ILE A 245 -21.72 24.20 1.00
C ILE A 245 -23.14 23.72 0.66
N PRO A 246 -24.18 24.58 0.80
CA PRO A 246 -25.54 24.28 0.39
C PRO A 246 -25.63 23.89 -1.10
N ALA A 247 -26.65 23.13 -1.49
CA ALA A 247 -26.79 22.61 -2.86
C ALA A 247 -26.93 23.70 -3.95
N ASP A 248 -27.38 24.89 -3.56
CA ASP A 248 -27.49 26.11 -4.36
C ASP A 248 -26.26 27.03 -4.22
N GLY A 249 -25.33 26.69 -3.34
CA GLY A 249 -24.06 27.39 -3.17
C GLY A 249 -23.16 27.20 -4.37
N GLN A 250 -22.47 28.26 -4.79
CA GLN A 250 -21.42 28.13 -5.78
C GLN A 250 -20.27 27.30 -5.19
N PRO A 251 -19.75 26.28 -5.90
CA PRO A 251 -18.56 25.60 -5.46
C PRO A 251 -17.43 26.62 -5.30
N HIS A 252 -16.60 26.45 -4.28
CA HIS A 252 -15.46 27.34 -4.07
C HIS A 252 -14.63 27.47 -5.36
N GLU A 253 -14.37 28.70 -5.80
CA GLU A 253 -13.41 28.92 -6.88
C GLU A 253 -12.02 28.45 -6.43
N GLY A 254 -11.47 27.45 -7.11
CA GLY A 254 -10.14 26.92 -6.78
C GLY A 254 -9.86 25.54 -7.36
N ASN A 255 -8.59 25.13 -7.27
CA ASN A 255 -8.13 23.80 -7.64
C ASN A 255 -8.33 22.82 -6.47
N PHE A 256 -9.54 22.32 -6.27
CA PHE A 256 -9.83 21.29 -5.28
C PHE A 256 -9.91 19.91 -5.92
N LEU A 257 -9.68 18.87 -5.11
CA LEU A 257 -9.93 17.48 -5.50
C LEU A 257 -11.30 17.07 -4.97
N THR A 258 -12.13 16.50 -5.84
CA THR A 258 -13.42 15.94 -5.42
C THR A 258 -13.22 14.48 -5.00
N LEU A 259 -13.57 14.15 -3.76
CA LEU A 259 -13.57 12.78 -3.26
C LEU A 259 -14.97 12.18 -3.45
N THR A 260 -15.03 10.96 -3.97
CA THR A 260 -16.28 10.20 -4.17
C THR A 260 -16.11 8.79 -3.60
N THR A 261 -17.23 8.11 -3.36
CA THR A 261 -17.23 6.77 -2.75
C THR A 261 -16.94 5.65 -3.73
N THR A 262 -17.09 5.87 -5.04
CA THR A 262 -16.89 4.86 -6.08
C THR A 262 -16.00 5.38 -7.19
N ASN A 263 -15.20 4.47 -7.77
CA ASN A 263 -14.35 4.78 -8.92
C ASN A 263 -15.18 5.22 -10.14
N GLU A 264 -16.38 4.65 -10.31
CA GLU A 264 -17.31 5.01 -11.38
C GLU A 264 -17.74 6.48 -11.30
N THR A 265 -18.14 6.95 -10.11
CA THR A 265 -18.53 8.36 -9.93
C THR A 265 -17.34 9.30 -10.13
N ALA A 266 -16.15 8.94 -9.62
CA ALA A 266 -14.92 9.69 -9.88
C ALA A 266 -14.63 9.78 -11.39
N TRP A 267 -14.70 8.65 -12.10
CA TRP A 267 -14.44 8.58 -13.53
C TRP A 267 -15.41 9.43 -14.34
N HIS A 268 -16.72 9.31 -14.11
CA HIS A 268 -17.71 10.14 -14.79
C HIS A 268 -17.52 11.64 -14.52
N THR A 269 -17.18 12.00 -13.29
CA THR A 269 -16.92 13.40 -12.93
C THR A 269 -15.67 13.92 -13.66
N ASN A 270 -14.59 13.13 -13.66
CA ASN A 270 -13.35 13.48 -14.35
C ASN A 270 -13.56 13.62 -15.87
N GLN A 271 -14.28 12.67 -16.49
CA GLN A 271 -14.58 12.70 -17.91
C GLN A 271 -15.43 13.93 -18.27
N ALA A 272 -16.51 14.18 -17.54
CA ALA A 272 -17.37 15.34 -17.78
C ALA A 272 -16.59 16.68 -17.66
N ARG A 273 -15.64 16.77 -16.72
CA ARG A 273 -14.77 17.95 -16.58
C ARG A 273 -13.74 18.04 -17.72
N LEU A 274 -13.16 16.92 -18.15
CA LEU A 274 -12.23 16.87 -19.26
C LEU A 274 -12.92 17.26 -20.59
N ASP A 275 -14.16 16.85 -20.79
CA ASP A 275 -14.97 17.16 -21.98
C ASP A 275 -15.28 18.65 -22.10
N GLN A 276 -15.44 19.36 -20.98
CA GLN A 276 -15.67 20.81 -20.95
C GLN A 276 -14.44 21.62 -21.39
N ILE A 277 -13.25 21.04 -21.37
CA ILE A 277 -12.01 21.72 -21.76
C ILE A 277 -11.96 21.83 -23.30
N ARG A 278 -12.08 23.06 -23.79
CA ARG A 278 -11.95 23.41 -25.22
C ARG A 278 -10.48 23.44 -25.66
N ALA A 279 -9.83 22.28 -25.63
CA ALA A 279 -8.49 22.06 -26.15
C ALA A 279 -8.39 20.68 -26.82
N PRO A 280 -7.49 20.48 -27.79
CA PRO A 280 -7.25 19.16 -28.37
C PRO A 280 -6.86 18.15 -27.29
N SER A 281 -7.43 16.94 -27.37
CA SER A 281 -7.01 15.82 -26.54
C SER A 281 -5.79 15.13 -27.13
N LEU A 282 -4.95 14.60 -26.25
CA LEU A 282 -3.85 13.71 -26.57
C LEU A 282 -3.97 12.49 -25.66
N THR A 283 -3.99 11.30 -26.26
CA THR A 283 -3.98 10.04 -25.52
C THR A 283 -2.56 9.52 -25.46
N SER A 284 -2.09 9.19 -24.26
CA SER A 284 -0.82 8.53 -24.03
C SER A 284 -1.06 7.06 -23.68
N SER A 285 -0.61 6.16 -24.54
CA SER A 285 -0.71 4.71 -24.33
C SER A 285 0.47 4.20 -23.49
N ALA A 286 0.17 3.36 -22.50
CA ALA A 286 1.17 2.73 -21.65
C ALA A 286 1.93 1.62 -22.40
N VAL A 287 3.24 1.53 -22.17
CA VAL A 287 4.05 0.40 -22.64
C VAL A 287 4.10 -0.65 -21.54
N ILE A 288 3.46 -1.79 -21.78
CA ILE A 288 3.41 -2.91 -20.83
C ILE A 288 4.37 -4.00 -21.30
N THR A 289 5.37 -4.31 -20.48
CA THR A 289 6.35 -5.38 -20.76
C THR A 289 6.22 -6.51 -19.75
N GLY A 290 6.08 -7.75 -20.24
CA GLY A 290 5.92 -8.94 -19.40
C GLY A 290 4.46 -9.19 -19.00
N ILE A 291 4.26 -9.92 -17.89
CA ILE A 291 2.92 -10.25 -17.36
C ILE A 291 2.63 -9.30 -16.20
N PHE A 292 1.74 -8.33 -16.43
CA PHE A 292 1.34 -7.35 -15.43
C PHE A 292 -0.18 -7.27 -15.37
N ASP A 293 -0.75 -7.45 -14.18
CA ASP A 293 -2.20 -7.44 -13.94
C ASP A 293 -2.77 -6.04 -14.13
N PRO A 294 -3.78 -5.84 -15.01
CA PRO A 294 -4.41 -4.54 -15.20
C PRO A 294 -4.98 -3.91 -13.93
N SER A 295 -5.42 -4.71 -12.96
CA SER A 295 -5.93 -4.21 -11.67
C SER A 295 -4.84 -3.56 -10.81
N ALA A 296 -3.57 -3.83 -11.11
CA ALA A 296 -2.41 -3.26 -10.42
C ALA A 296 -1.84 -2.03 -11.15
N TYR A 297 -2.40 -1.63 -12.30
CA TYR A 297 -1.93 -0.42 -12.97
C TYR A 297 -2.16 0.79 -12.06
N PRO A 298 -1.16 1.66 -11.88
CA PRO A 298 -1.30 2.84 -11.03
C PRO A 298 -2.20 3.92 -11.65
N THR A 299 -2.46 3.84 -12.96
CA THR A 299 -3.29 4.73 -13.77
C THR A 299 -3.80 3.96 -14.98
N GLU A 300 -4.68 4.57 -15.74
CA GLU A 300 -5.25 4.10 -16.98
C GLU A 300 -4.15 3.77 -18.01
N ALA A 301 -4.31 2.65 -18.72
CA ALA A 301 -3.37 2.27 -19.79
C ALA A 301 -3.44 3.24 -20.98
N GLU A 302 -4.63 3.79 -21.26
CA GLU A 302 -4.84 4.87 -22.22
C GLU A 302 -5.21 6.12 -21.44
N LEU A 303 -4.23 7.02 -21.26
CA LEU A 303 -4.42 8.23 -20.48
C LEU A 303 -4.74 9.41 -21.41
N GLU A 304 -6.01 9.82 -21.45
CA GLU A 304 -6.45 11.02 -22.17
C GLU A 304 -6.11 12.28 -21.37
N LEU A 305 -5.44 13.25 -22.01
CA LEU A 305 -5.10 14.54 -21.43
C LEU A 305 -5.50 15.69 -22.36
N LYS A 306 -5.79 16.85 -21.76
CA LYS A 306 -5.98 18.12 -22.47
C LYS A 306 -5.16 19.21 -21.78
N ARG A 307 -4.71 20.21 -22.55
CA ARG A 307 -4.14 21.43 -21.95
C ARG A 307 -5.23 22.12 -21.11
N GLY A 308 -4.92 22.43 -19.85
CA GLY A 308 -5.86 22.94 -18.87
C GLY A 308 -6.47 21.86 -17.96
N ALA A 309 -6.23 20.58 -18.21
CA ALA A 309 -6.70 19.51 -17.34
C ALA A 309 -5.98 19.54 -15.98
N GLN A 310 -6.76 19.37 -14.91
CA GLN A 310 -6.22 19.13 -13.58
C GLN A 310 -5.76 17.67 -13.49
N VAL A 311 -4.56 17.44 -13.00
CA VAL A 311 -3.94 16.12 -12.88
C VAL A 311 -3.33 15.95 -11.50
N MET A 312 -3.18 14.69 -11.08
CA MET A 312 -2.51 14.31 -9.84
C MET A 312 -1.25 13.49 -10.16
N MET A 313 -0.14 13.85 -9.53
CA MET A 313 1.11 13.10 -9.66
C MET A 313 1.02 11.79 -8.89
N LEU A 314 1.39 10.68 -9.54
CA LEU A 314 1.33 9.34 -8.94
C LEU A 314 2.69 8.85 -8.41
N LYS A 315 3.75 9.63 -8.60
CA LYS A 315 5.12 9.31 -8.18
C LYS A 315 5.80 10.52 -7.56
N ASN A 316 6.67 10.26 -6.60
CA ASN A 316 7.57 11.26 -6.05
C ASN A 316 8.65 11.62 -7.08
N ASP A 317 8.95 12.90 -7.22
CA ASP A 317 10.05 13.38 -8.04
C ASP A 317 11.39 13.23 -7.29
N PRO A 318 12.45 12.65 -7.90
CA PRO A 318 13.76 12.54 -7.27
C PRO A 318 14.36 13.90 -6.87
N GLU A 319 14.09 14.95 -7.66
CA GLU A 319 14.50 16.34 -7.36
C GLU A 319 13.55 17.03 -6.36
N ARG A 320 12.55 16.30 -5.82
CA ARG A 320 11.56 16.75 -4.84
C ARG A 320 10.72 17.96 -5.30
N ARG A 321 10.55 18.15 -6.61
CA ARG A 321 9.66 19.19 -7.14
C ARG A 321 8.19 18.88 -6.86
N TRP A 322 7.84 17.61 -6.68
CA TRP A 322 6.52 17.15 -6.25
C TRP A 322 6.60 15.80 -5.52
N VAL A 323 5.52 15.48 -4.81
CA VAL A 323 5.29 14.18 -4.17
C VAL A 323 4.03 13.51 -4.73
N ASN A 324 3.88 12.20 -4.53
CA ASN A 324 2.65 11.48 -4.86
C ASN A 324 1.43 12.18 -4.20
N GLY A 325 0.40 12.44 -4.99
CA GLY A 325 -0.77 13.23 -4.59
C GLY A 325 -0.70 14.72 -4.92
N THR A 326 0.43 15.23 -5.40
CA THR A 326 0.55 16.65 -5.79
C THR A 326 -0.38 16.95 -6.97
N LEU A 327 -1.22 17.96 -6.81
CA LEU A 327 -2.12 18.44 -7.87
C LEU A 327 -1.42 19.45 -8.75
N GLY A 328 -1.81 19.50 -10.02
CA GLY A 328 -1.38 20.54 -10.94
C GLY A 328 -2.25 20.63 -12.17
N ILE A 329 -1.97 21.61 -13.02
CA ILE A 329 -2.69 21.84 -14.27
C ILE A 329 -1.75 21.63 -15.45
N VAL A 330 -2.19 20.86 -16.45
CA VAL A 330 -1.44 20.67 -17.70
C VAL A 330 -1.31 22.00 -18.43
N SER A 331 -0.09 22.54 -18.48
CA SER A 331 0.22 23.82 -19.12
C SER A 331 0.65 23.65 -20.58
N VAL A 332 1.38 22.58 -20.87
CA VAL A 332 1.87 22.21 -22.20
C VAL A 332 1.65 20.71 -22.40
N LEU A 333 1.09 20.35 -23.55
CA LEU A 333 0.81 18.97 -23.94
C LEU A 333 1.23 18.79 -25.41
N ASN A 334 2.16 17.87 -25.66
CA ASN A 334 2.52 17.39 -26.99
C ASN A 334 3.00 15.94 -26.91
N GLU A 335 3.17 15.27 -28.06
CA GLU A 335 3.54 13.84 -28.16
C GLU A 335 4.80 13.45 -27.38
N LYS A 336 5.72 14.39 -27.15
CA LYS A 336 7.03 14.12 -26.51
C LYS A 336 7.12 14.61 -25.07
N LYS A 337 6.25 15.51 -24.64
CA LYS A 337 6.39 16.22 -23.36
C LYS A 337 5.05 16.73 -22.84
N VAL A 338 4.80 16.40 -21.57
CA VAL A 338 3.78 17.03 -20.73
C VAL A 338 4.47 17.97 -19.74
N ARG A 339 4.00 19.22 -19.61
CA ARG A 339 4.40 20.13 -18.52
C ARG A 339 3.21 20.46 -17.66
N VAL A 340 3.36 20.23 -16.36
CA VAL A 340 2.32 20.53 -15.37
C VAL A 340 2.77 21.73 -14.54
N LYS A 341 1.89 22.72 -14.41
CA LYS A 341 2.05 23.82 -13.46
C LYS A 341 1.51 23.34 -12.11
N ILE A 342 2.41 23.15 -11.16
CA ILE A 342 2.08 22.81 -9.78
C ILE A 342 1.72 24.11 -9.07
N ALA A 343 0.68 24.07 -8.23
CA ALA A 343 0.20 25.21 -7.46
C ALA A 343 1.13 25.53 -6.28
#